data_AF-A0A6J4IGX7-F1
#
_entry.id   AF-A0A6J4IGX7-F1
#
_cell.length_a   1.000
_cell.length_b   1.000
_cell.length_c   1.000
_cell.angle_alpha   90.00
_cell.angle_beta   90.00
_cell.angle_gamma   90.00
#
_symmetry.space_group_name_H-M   'P 1'
#
loop_
_entity.id
_entity.type
_entity.pdbx_description
1 polymer ?
#
loop_
_entity_poly.entity_id
_entity_poly.type
_entity_poly.pdbx_seq_one_letter_code
_entity_poly.pdbx_strand_id
1 'polypeptide(L)'
;MSRVRPYLILWLTAVWVALWGDLTFANVAGGLVVATALTVLLPAPGDGGRSTGGRAQVRPVAALHFAGWFAWKLVEANVIVGWEVLTPRNRINEGVVAVPLHGCSDGLTSLVASCVSLTPGTLVLDVDVDPLVLYVHVLHLRTIEEVRAEVQALEHLAIRAFGTAEARASLVDDHTRRADLGASSSTEVATGRDEP
;
A
#
# COMPACT_ATOMS: atom_id res chain seq x y z
N MET A 1 -21.68 -15.45 -18.42
CA MET A 1 -20.38 -15.92 -18.96
C MET A 1 -19.32 -14.97 -18.44
N SER A 2 -18.55 -15.42 -17.45
CA SER A 2 -17.46 -14.66 -16.83
C SER A 2 -16.52 -14.15 -17.92
N ARG A 3 -16.27 -12.84 -17.95
CA ARG A 3 -15.29 -12.26 -18.87
C ARG A 3 -13.91 -12.73 -18.43
N VAL A 4 -13.46 -13.88 -18.96
CA VAL A 4 -12.09 -14.35 -18.83
C VAL A 4 -11.17 -13.19 -19.16
N ARG A 5 -10.38 -12.74 -18.18
CA ARG A 5 -9.48 -11.59 -18.32
C ARG A 5 -8.23 -12.10 -19.02
N PRO A 6 -8.03 -11.88 -20.34
CA PRO A 6 -6.92 -12.48 -21.08
C PRO A 6 -5.55 -12.06 -20.53
N TYR A 7 -5.47 -10.87 -19.93
CA TYR A 7 -4.29 -10.40 -19.21
C TYR A 7 -3.90 -11.30 -18.04
N LEU A 8 -4.87 -11.83 -17.29
CA LEU A 8 -4.60 -12.71 -16.15
C LEU A 8 -4.11 -14.07 -16.61
N ILE A 9 -4.68 -14.62 -17.69
CA ILE A 9 -4.20 -15.86 -18.31
C ILE A 9 -2.77 -15.69 -18.84
N LEU A 10 -2.49 -14.58 -19.51
CA LEU A 10 -1.16 -14.25 -20.01
C LEU A 10 -0.14 -14.13 -18.87
N TRP A 11 -0.49 -13.41 -17.79
CA TRP A 11 0.35 -13.27 -16.60
C TRP A 11 0.60 -14.61 -15.90
N LEU A 12 -0.44 -15.44 -15.71
CA LEU A 12 -0.30 -16.75 -15.07
C LEU A 12 0.58 -17.68 -15.90
N THR A 13 0.43 -17.64 -17.22
CA THR A 13 1.27 -18.41 -18.14
C THR A 13 2.72 -17.92 -18.09
N ALA A 14 2.96 -16.61 -17.97
CA ALA A 14 4.30 -16.05 -17.83
C ALA A 14 4.97 -16.49 -16.51
N VAL A 15 4.24 -16.43 -15.39
CA VAL A 15 4.72 -16.92 -14.08
C VAL A 15 5.00 -18.42 -14.13
N TRP A 16 4.12 -19.19 -14.77
CA TRP A 16 4.32 -20.62 -14.99
C TRP A 16 5.62 -20.92 -15.74
N VAL A 17 5.84 -20.25 -16.87
CA VAL A 17 7.06 -20.46 -17.67
C VAL A 17 8.31 -20.03 -16.89
N ALA A 18 8.23 -18.93 -16.14
CA ALA A 18 9.33 -18.47 -15.29
C ALA A 18 9.65 -19.46 -14.15
N LEU A 19 8.66 -20.15 -13.59
CA LEU A 19 8.84 -21.16 -12.54
C LEU A 19 9.65 -22.36 -13.02
N TRP A 20 9.37 -22.82 -14.24
CA TRP A 20 10.06 -23.96 -14.85
C TRP A 20 11.39 -23.58 -15.50
N GLY A 21 11.61 -22.30 -15.84
CA GLY A 21 12.85 -21.80 -16.42
C GLY A 21 13.10 -22.16 -17.89
N ASP A 22 12.31 -23.09 -18.46
CA ASP A 22 12.46 -23.57 -19.83
C ASP A 22 11.37 -23.02 -20.77
N LEU A 23 11.81 -22.27 -21.79
CA LEU A 23 10.96 -21.74 -22.87
C LEU A 23 10.76 -22.78 -23.99
N THR A 24 9.97 -23.82 -23.71
CA THR A 24 9.53 -24.79 -24.72
C THR A 24 8.07 -24.60 -25.09
N PHE A 25 7.70 -24.94 -26.34
CA PHE A 25 6.30 -24.85 -26.80
C PHE A 25 5.35 -25.68 -25.93
N ALA A 26 5.78 -26.87 -25.51
CA ALA A 26 5.01 -27.73 -24.60
C ALA A 26 4.76 -27.06 -23.24
N ASN A 27 5.76 -26.36 -22.70
CA ASN A 27 5.64 -25.68 -21.41
C ASN A 27 4.69 -24.47 -21.48
N VAL A 28 4.75 -23.69 -22.56
CA VAL A 28 3.82 -22.57 -22.79
C VAL A 28 2.38 -23.09 -22.96
N ALA A 29 2.18 -24.16 -23.73
CA ALA A 29 0.87 -24.77 -23.91
C ALA A 29 0.32 -25.34 -22.59
N GLY A 30 1.18 -26.00 -21.79
CA GLY A 30 0.84 -26.47 -20.45
C GLY A 30 0.42 -25.34 -19.52
N GLY A 31 1.18 -24.25 -19.49
CA GLY A 31 0.86 -23.04 -18.72
C GLY A 31 -0.47 -22.42 -19.13
N LEU A 32 -0.78 -22.37 -20.43
CA LEU A 32 -2.05 -21.84 -20.93
C LEU A 32 -3.25 -22.70 -20.50
N VAL A 33 -3.12 -24.02 -20.57
CA VAL A 33 -4.16 -24.96 -20.12
C VAL A 33 -4.39 -24.83 -18.62
N VAL A 34 -3.32 -24.80 -17.82
CA VAL A 34 -3.40 -24.64 -16.37
C VAL A 34 -3.99 -23.28 -16.00
N ALA A 35 -3.58 -22.20 -16.66
CA ALA A 35 -4.11 -20.86 -16.41
C ALA A 35 -5.60 -20.74 -16.75
N THR A 36 -6.02 -21.34 -17.86
CA THR A 36 -7.43 -21.40 -18.25
C THR A 36 -8.22 -22.27 -17.25
N ALA A 37 -7.67 -23.43 -16.87
CA ALA A 37 -8.29 -24.30 -15.88
C ALA A 37 -8.46 -23.59 -14.53
N LEU A 38 -7.42 -22.95 -14.01
CA LEU A 38 -7.48 -22.22 -12.74
C LEU A 38 -8.51 -21.09 -12.78
N THR A 39 -8.57 -20.32 -13.87
CA THR A 39 -9.54 -19.21 -13.99
C THR A 39 -10.99 -19.66 -14.16
N VAL A 40 -11.22 -20.86 -14.68
CA VAL A 40 -12.56 -21.43 -14.83
C VAL A 40 -12.99 -22.22 -13.60
N LEU A 41 -12.08 -22.97 -12.99
CA LEU A 41 -12.34 -23.88 -11.87
C LEU A 41 -12.28 -23.17 -10.51
N LEU A 42 -11.46 -22.12 -10.39
CA LEU A 42 -11.37 -21.23 -9.23
C LEU A 42 -11.78 -19.80 -9.65
N PRO A 43 -13.08 -19.54 -9.85
CA PRO A 43 -13.54 -18.18 -10.07
C PRO A 43 -13.12 -17.31 -8.88
N ALA A 44 -12.53 -16.15 -9.16
CA ALA A 44 -12.10 -15.24 -8.12
C ALA A 44 -13.33 -14.81 -7.28
N PRO A 45 -13.25 -14.77 -5.94
CA PRO A 45 -14.38 -14.39 -5.07
C PRO A 45 -14.97 -12.99 -5.32
N GLY A 46 -14.38 -12.16 -6.18
CA GLY A 46 -14.85 -10.82 -6.53
C GLY A 46 -15.88 -10.75 -7.67
N ASP A 47 -16.28 -11.90 -8.23
CA ASP A 47 -17.11 -11.93 -9.45
C ASP A 47 -18.63 -11.86 -9.16
N GLY A 48 -19.03 -11.88 -7.89
CA GLY A 48 -20.42 -11.83 -7.44
C GLY A 48 -20.64 -10.89 -6.27
N GLY A 49 -21.00 -9.63 -6.53
CA GLY A 49 -21.89 -8.89 -5.62
C GLY A 49 -21.36 -7.68 -4.85
N ARG A 50 -20.09 -7.26 -4.97
CA ARG A 50 -19.65 -5.95 -4.43
C ARG A 50 -18.72 -5.23 -5.41
N SER A 51 -19.30 -4.83 -6.53
CA SER A 51 -18.73 -3.77 -7.37
C SER A 51 -19.04 -2.42 -6.73
N THR A 52 -18.22 -2.00 -5.77
CA THR A 52 -18.15 -0.60 -5.35
C THR A 52 -16.83 -0.03 -5.85
N GLY A 53 -16.92 0.97 -6.72
CA GLY A 53 -15.86 1.96 -6.91
C GLY A 53 -14.79 1.62 -7.95
N GLY A 54 -15.00 2.09 -9.18
CA GLY A 54 -13.93 2.56 -10.08
C GLY A 54 -12.98 1.53 -10.70
N ARG A 55 -12.90 1.52 -12.04
CA ARG A 55 -11.82 0.85 -12.78
C ARG A 55 -10.46 1.31 -12.21
N ALA A 56 -9.75 0.43 -11.49
CA ALA A 56 -8.36 0.64 -11.11
C ALA A 56 -7.52 0.67 -12.39
N GLN A 57 -7.36 1.86 -12.97
CA GLN A 57 -6.46 2.08 -14.08
C GLN A 57 -5.04 2.03 -13.52
N VAL A 58 -4.41 0.85 -13.60
CA VAL A 58 -3.00 0.67 -13.26
C VAL A 58 -2.17 1.59 -14.16
N ARG A 59 -1.58 2.65 -13.59
CA ARG A 59 -0.73 3.58 -14.34
C ARG A 59 0.71 3.07 -14.26
N PRO A 60 1.28 2.51 -15.33
CA PRO A 60 2.55 1.80 -15.27
C PRO A 60 3.70 2.68 -14.77
N VAL A 61 3.72 3.97 -15.12
CA VAL A 61 4.75 4.92 -14.65
C VAL A 61 4.64 5.19 -13.15
N ALA A 62 3.42 5.35 -12.62
CA ALA A 62 3.20 5.59 -11.20
C ALA A 62 3.46 4.32 -10.37
N ALA A 63 3.07 3.16 -10.90
CA ALA A 63 3.36 1.86 -10.32
C ALA A 63 4.88 1.58 -10.28
N LEU A 64 5.61 1.93 -11.35
CA LEU A 64 7.07 1.77 -11.39
C LEU A 64 7.76 2.70 -10.38
N HIS A 65 7.28 3.95 -10.26
CA HIS A 65 7.79 4.87 -9.24
C HIS A 65 7.51 4.36 -7.82
N PHE A 66 6.31 3.85 -7.56
CA PHE A 66 5.97 3.22 -6.28
C PHE A 66 6.90 2.04 -5.99
N ALA A 67 7.07 1.14 -6.97
CA ALA A 67 7.92 -0.03 -6.82
C ALA A 67 9.39 0.35 -6.56
N GLY A 68 9.93 1.33 -7.28
CA GLY A 68 11.30 1.81 -7.08
C GLY A 68 11.50 2.46 -5.70
N TRP A 69 10.57 3.32 -5.29
CA TRP A 69 10.62 3.96 -3.97
C TRP A 69 10.51 2.93 -2.84
N PHE A 70 9.58 1.99 -2.95
CA PHE A 70 9.39 0.93 -1.97
C PHE A 70 10.60 -0.02 -1.92
N ALA A 71 11.16 -0.40 -3.07
CA ALA A 71 12.37 -1.22 -3.13
C ALA A 71 13.57 -0.53 -2.45
N TRP A 72 13.74 0.78 -2.67
CA TRP A 72 14.77 1.55 -1.98
C TRP A 72 14.56 1.54 -0.46
N LYS A 73 13.33 1.82 -0.01
CA LYS A 73 12.98 1.80 1.42
C LYS A 73 13.17 0.42 2.05
N LEU A 74 12.83 -0.63 1.32
CA LEU A 74 13.03 -2.00 1.75
C LEU A 74 14.52 -2.30 1.93
N VAL A 75 15.37 -1.91 0.97
CA VAL A 75 16.83 -2.10 1.09
C VAL A 75 17.39 -1.29 2.25
N GLU A 76 17.03 -0.03 2.39
CA GLU A 76 17.44 0.84 3.50
C GLU A 76 17.09 0.21 4.85
N ALA A 77 15.85 -0.24 5.01
CA ALA A 77 15.39 -0.85 6.26
C ALA A 77 16.07 -2.21 6.54
N ASN A 78 16.37 -3.02 5.52
CA ASN A 78 17.17 -4.24 5.68
C ASN A 78 18.61 -3.95 6.12
N VAL A 79 19.24 -2.89 5.61
CA VAL A 79 20.58 -2.47 6.02
C VAL A 79 20.58 -2.00 7.48
N ILE A 80 19.57 -1.22 7.89
CA ILE A 80 19.41 -0.75 9.28
C ILE A 80 19.28 -1.94 10.21
N VAL A 81 18.39 -2.90 9.91
CA VAL A 81 18.22 -4.09 10.74
C VAL A 81 19.48 -4.97 10.73
N GLY A 82 20.15 -5.13 9.59
CA GLY A 82 21.44 -5.83 9.53
C GLY A 82 22.50 -5.19 10.42
N TRP A 83 22.57 -3.86 10.46
CA TRP A 83 23.46 -3.12 11.35
C TRP A 83 23.09 -3.27 12.83
N GLU A 84 21.79 -3.33 13.13
CA GLU A 84 21.25 -3.52 14.48
C GLU A 84 21.48 -4.92 15.02
N VAL A 85 21.40 -5.95 14.18
CA VAL A 85 21.81 -7.33 14.52
C VAL A 85 23.31 -7.39 14.86
N LEU A 86 24.15 -6.63 14.14
CA LEU A 86 25.58 -6.55 14.39
C LEU A 86 25.94 -5.68 15.62
N THR A 87 25.10 -4.70 15.95
CA THR A 87 25.30 -3.79 17.08
C THR A 87 24.15 -3.94 18.08
N PRO A 88 24.24 -4.85 19.07
CA PRO A 88 23.18 -5.05 20.06
C PRO A 88 23.13 -3.86 21.02
N ARG A 89 22.50 -2.76 20.60
CA ARG A 89 22.16 -1.63 21.47
C ARG A 89 20.74 -1.86 22.00
N ASN A 90 20.66 -2.09 23.30
CA ASN A 90 19.45 -2.45 24.03
C ASN A 90 18.50 -1.26 24.27
N ARG A 91 18.00 -0.62 23.20
CA ARG A 91 16.96 0.42 23.28
C ARG A 91 15.72 0.02 22.48
N ILE A 92 15.21 -1.17 22.77
CA ILE A 92 13.90 -1.60 22.28
C ILE A 92 12.85 -0.72 22.97
N ASN A 93 12.12 0.05 22.19
CA ASN A 93 11.00 0.86 22.66
C ASN A 93 9.81 0.49 21.79
N GLU A 94 9.12 -0.58 22.19
CA GLU A 94 8.03 -1.14 21.42
C GLU A 94 6.72 -0.39 21.66
N GLY A 95 5.86 -0.33 20.65
CA GLY A 95 4.56 0.31 20.80
C GLY A 95 3.61 -0.04 19.67
N VAL A 96 2.32 0.13 19.94
CA VAL A 96 1.25 0.00 18.94
C VAL A 96 0.72 1.38 18.60
N VAL A 97 0.76 1.72 17.32
CA VAL A 97 0.29 3.00 16.79
C VAL A 97 -0.93 2.78 15.91
N ALA A 98 -2.02 3.48 16.24
CA ALA A 98 -3.19 3.56 15.39
C ALA A 98 -2.97 4.64 14.31
N VAL A 99 -3.04 4.23 13.04
CA VAL A 99 -2.91 5.11 11.87
C VAL A 99 -4.23 5.10 11.08
N PRO A 100 -4.99 6.22 11.06
CA PRO A 100 -6.18 6.32 10.24
C PRO A 100 -5.80 6.48 8.76
N LEU A 101 -6.40 5.66 7.90
CA LEU A 101 -6.22 5.70 6.44
C LEU A 101 -7.46 6.35 5.78
N HIS A 102 -7.26 7.10 4.70
CA HIS A 102 -8.30 7.88 4.02
C HIS A 102 -8.35 7.57 2.52
N GLY A 103 -9.51 7.10 2.05
CA GLY A 103 -9.73 6.87 0.62
C GLY A 103 -9.09 5.60 0.06
N CYS A 104 -8.62 4.68 0.91
CA CYS A 104 -8.14 3.38 0.46
C CYS A 104 -9.30 2.42 0.18
N SER A 105 -9.25 1.71 -0.95
CA SER A 105 -10.10 0.54 -1.21
C SER A 105 -9.53 -0.70 -0.54
N ASP A 106 -10.31 -1.77 -0.36
CA ASP A 106 -9.88 -3.01 0.29
C ASP A 106 -8.54 -3.55 -0.26
N GLY A 107 -8.37 -3.52 -1.58
CA GLY A 107 -7.14 -3.94 -2.24
C GLY A 107 -5.95 -3.01 -1.97
N LEU A 108 -6.21 -1.71 -1.81
CA LEU A 108 -5.19 -0.73 -1.50
C LEU A 108 -4.77 -0.78 -0.03
N THR A 109 -5.73 -0.94 0.87
CA THR A 109 -5.50 -1.17 2.30
C THR A 109 -4.63 -2.41 2.49
N SER A 110 -4.95 -3.50 1.78
CA SER A 110 -4.15 -4.74 1.81
C SER A 110 -2.72 -4.54 1.28
N LEU A 111 -2.56 -3.74 0.22
CA LEU A 111 -1.24 -3.40 -0.33
C LEU A 111 -0.42 -2.59 0.68
N VAL A 112 -1.00 -1.54 1.25
CA VAL A 112 -0.34 -0.69 2.26
C VAL A 112 0.04 -1.54 3.48
N ALA A 113 -0.87 -2.36 4.00
CA ALA A 113 -0.61 -3.23 5.13
C ALA A 113 0.52 -4.23 4.86
N SER A 114 0.57 -4.79 3.65
CA SER A 114 1.66 -5.67 3.22
C SER A 114 2.99 -4.92 3.19
N CYS A 115 3.02 -3.73 2.57
CA CYS A 115 4.22 -2.90 2.49
C CYS A 115 4.74 -2.48 3.88
N VAL A 116 3.85 -2.14 4.82
CA VAL A 116 4.23 -1.86 6.22
C VAL A 116 4.84 -3.11 6.85
N SER A 117 4.20 -4.26 6.75
CA SER A 117 4.70 -5.51 7.34
C SER A 117 6.00 -6.02 6.71
N LEU A 118 6.28 -5.63 5.46
CA LEU A 118 7.54 -5.89 4.77
C LEU A 118 8.67 -4.98 5.23
N THR A 119 8.36 -3.87 5.92
CA THR A 119 9.36 -2.95 6.45
C THR A 119 9.89 -3.55 7.76
N PRO A 120 11.17 -3.96 7.81
CA PRO A 120 11.77 -4.53 9.01
C PRO A 120 11.59 -3.61 10.23
N GLY A 121 11.05 -4.15 11.32
CA GLY A 121 10.79 -3.40 12.56
C GLY A 121 9.36 -2.86 12.72
N THR A 122 8.48 -3.07 11.74
CA THR A 122 7.03 -2.81 11.89
C THR A 122 6.18 -4.02 11.45
N LEU A 123 5.00 -4.16 12.04
CA LEU A 123 4.06 -5.25 11.75
C LEU A 123 2.63 -4.74 11.87
N VAL A 124 1.77 -5.08 10.91
CA VAL A 124 0.33 -4.81 11.03
C VAL A 124 -0.30 -5.87 11.92
N LEU A 125 -0.97 -5.44 12.99
CA LEU A 125 -1.69 -6.32 13.91
C LEU A 125 -3.15 -6.53 13.47
N ASP A 126 -3.81 -5.43 13.12
CA ASP A 126 -5.23 -5.43 12.77
C ASP A 126 -5.59 -4.27 11.85
N VAL A 127 -6.70 -4.43 11.14
CA VAL A 127 -7.30 -3.44 10.25
C VAL A 127 -8.77 -3.31 10.62
N ASP A 128 -9.14 -2.17 11.18
CA ASP A 128 -10.55 -1.81 11.30
C ASP A 128 -11.01 -1.16 9.99
N VAL A 129 -12.25 -1.44 9.58
CA VAL A 129 -12.83 -0.97 8.31
C VAL A 129 -13.84 0.16 8.52
N ASP A 130 -14.33 0.39 9.74
CA ASP A 130 -15.28 1.45 10.06
C ASP A 130 -15.09 1.96 11.51
N PRO A 131 -14.22 2.97 11.73
CA PRO A 131 -13.44 3.74 10.75
C PRO A 131 -12.21 2.97 10.23
N LEU A 132 -11.74 3.30 9.02
CA LEU A 132 -10.57 2.65 8.43
C LEU A 132 -9.27 3.00 9.21
N VAL A 133 -8.82 2.08 10.06
CA VAL A 133 -7.66 2.29 10.95
C VAL A 133 -6.72 1.09 10.89
N LEU A 134 -5.44 1.38 10.62
CA LEU A 134 -4.37 0.40 10.63
C LEU A 134 -3.67 0.41 11.99
N TYR A 135 -3.67 -0.73 12.68
CA TYR A 135 -2.92 -0.91 13.93
C TYR A 135 -1.54 -1.47 13.63
N VAL A 136 -0.51 -0.63 13.79
CA VAL A 136 0.88 -0.98 13.48
C VAL A 136 1.66 -1.16 14.77
N HIS A 137 2.24 -2.33 14.96
CA HIS A 137 3.26 -2.59 15.96
C HIS A 137 4.61 -2.14 15.45
N VAL A 138 5.37 -1.43 16.28
CA VAL A 138 6.69 -0.88 15.95
C VAL A 138 7.66 -1.34 17.02
N LEU A 139 8.78 -1.95 16.60
CA LEU A 139 9.82 -2.47 17.50
C LEU A 139 10.68 -1.34 18.10
N HIS A 140 10.90 -0.27 17.33
CA HIS A 140 11.70 0.90 17.69
C HIS A 140 10.93 2.20 17.51
N LEU A 141 9.98 2.45 18.41
CA LEU A 141 9.17 3.66 18.44
C LEU A 141 10.02 4.86 18.89
N ARG A 142 10.27 5.78 17.96
CA ARG A 142 10.85 7.11 18.24
C ARG A 142 9.76 8.10 18.63
N THR A 143 8.82 8.33 17.71
CA THR A 143 7.63 9.18 17.92
C THR A 143 6.44 8.59 17.17
N ILE A 144 5.23 8.84 17.67
CA ILE A 144 3.99 8.36 17.06
C ILE A 144 3.76 9.08 15.72
N GLU A 145 4.15 10.35 15.64
CA GLU A 145 3.98 11.23 14.49
C GLU A 145 4.84 10.79 13.30
N GLU A 146 6.09 10.34 13.54
CA GLU A 146 6.99 9.84 12.49
C GLU A 146 6.43 8.56 11.85
N VAL A 147 5.96 7.61 12.67
CA VAL A 147 5.33 6.37 12.18
C VAL A 147 4.07 6.69 11.36
N ARG A 148 3.23 7.61 11.84
CA ARG A 148 2.04 8.05 11.10
C ARG A 148 2.41 8.69 9.77
N ALA A 149 3.42 9.56 9.75
CA ALA A 149 3.86 10.23 8.52
C ALA A 149 4.40 9.25 7.48
N GLU A 150 5.16 8.22 7.90
CA GLU A 150 5.67 7.19 6.99
C GLU A 150 4.55 6.36 6.37
N VAL A 151 3.59 5.90 7.18
CA VAL A 151 2.45 5.12 6.71
C VAL A 151 1.55 5.96 5.80
N GLN A 152 1.32 7.24 6.12
CA GLN A 152 0.56 8.15 5.27
C GLN A 152 1.27 8.47 3.95
N ALA A 153 2.60 8.60 3.95
CA ALA A 153 3.37 8.78 2.73
C ALA A 153 3.24 7.55 1.81
N LEU A 154 3.32 6.35 2.38
CA LEU A 154 3.10 5.09 1.67
C LEU A 154 1.68 5.01 1.10
N GLU A 155 0.66 5.35 1.90
CA GLU A 155 -0.74 5.44 1.48
C GLU A 155 -0.90 6.38 0.28
N HIS A 156 -0.37 7.61 0.36
CA HIS A 156 -0.47 8.59 -0.72
C HIS A 156 0.16 8.08 -2.02
N LEU A 157 1.31 7.43 -1.93
CA LEU A 157 1.98 6.84 -3.09
C LEU A 157 1.17 5.68 -3.67
N ALA A 158 0.58 4.84 -2.81
CA ALA A 158 -0.26 3.73 -3.23
C ALA A 158 -1.53 4.24 -3.94
N ILE A 159 -2.23 5.23 -3.37
CA ILE A 159 -3.40 5.86 -3.99
C ILE A 159 -3.03 6.50 -5.34
N ARG A 160 -1.86 7.13 -5.44
CA ARG A 160 -1.42 7.74 -6.71
C ARG A 160 -1.12 6.69 -7.78
N ALA A 161 -0.67 5.50 -7.39
CA ALA A 161 -0.31 4.42 -8.30
C ALA A 161 -1.50 3.53 -8.70
N PHE A 162 -2.36 3.22 -7.75
CA PHE A 162 -3.40 2.19 -7.87
C PHE A 162 -4.80 2.65 -7.42
N GLY A 163 -4.93 3.86 -6.86
CA GLY A 163 -6.18 4.38 -6.32
C GLY A 163 -7.25 4.62 -7.38
N THR A 164 -8.50 4.50 -6.97
CA THR A 164 -9.68 4.81 -7.80
C THR A 164 -9.80 6.32 -8.00
N ALA A 165 -10.68 6.76 -8.91
CA ALA A 165 -10.92 8.19 -9.11
C ALA A 165 -11.44 8.88 -7.83
N GLU A 166 -12.24 8.17 -7.03
CA GLU A 166 -12.78 8.59 -5.74
C GLU A 166 -11.67 8.74 -4.69
N ALA A 167 -10.78 7.74 -4.58
CA ALA A 167 -9.62 7.76 -3.68
C ALA A 167 -8.68 8.95 -3.93
N ARG A 168 -8.54 9.38 -5.18
CA ARG A 168 -7.73 10.57 -5.49
C ARG A 168 -8.46 11.87 -5.16
N ALA A 169 -9.79 11.90 -5.27
CA ALA A 169 -10.57 13.08 -4.92
C ALA A 169 -10.47 13.35 -3.41
N SER A 170 -10.49 12.31 -2.58
CA SER A 170 -10.30 12.45 -1.13
C SER A 170 -8.91 12.97 -0.75
N LEU A 171 -7.85 12.64 -1.50
CA LEU A 171 -6.52 13.22 -1.27
C LEU A 171 -6.46 14.73 -1.58
N VAL A 172 -7.17 15.18 -2.61
CA VAL A 172 -7.24 16.61 -2.97
C VAL A 172 -8.02 17.39 -1.90
N ASP A 173 -9.09 16.81 -1.38
CA ASP A 173 -9.91 17.41 -0.33
C ASP A 173 -9.14 17.51 1.00
N ASP A 174 -8.40 16.45 1.41
CA ASP A 174 -7.55 16.49 2.61
C ASP A 174 -6.43 17.52 2.50
N HIS A 175 -5.80 17.66 1.32
CA HIS A 175 -4.78 18.68 1.09
C HIS A 175 -5.35 20.10 1.19
N THR A 176 -6.55 20.32 0.66
CA THR A 176 -7.25 21.61 0.73
C THR A 176 -7.62 21.95 2.17
N ARG A 177 -8.18 20.99 2.92
CA ARG A 177 -8.54 21.15 4.33
C ARG A 177 -7.32 21.47 5.21
N ARG A 178 -6.18 20.81 4.97
CA ARG A 178 -4.91 21.10 5.68
C ARG A 178 -4.36 22.48 5.35
N ALA A 179 -4.47 22.92 4.10
CA ALA A 179 -4.07 24.27 3.69
C ALA A 179 -4.93 25.35 4.38
N ASP A 180 -6.25 25.13 4.48
CA ASP A 180 -7.18 26.05 5.13
C ASP A 180 -6.90 26.16 6.64
N LEU A 181 -6.68 25.03 7.34
CA LEU A 181 -6.33 25.02 8.76
C LEU A 181 -5.01 25.76 9.05
N GLY A 182 -4.00 25.60 8.19
CA GLY A 182 -2.73 26.33 8.31
C GLY A 182 -2.87 27.83 8.06
N ALA A 183 -3.79 28.24 7.19
CA ALA A 183 -4.10 29.64 6.94
C ALA A 183 -4.87 30.27 8.12
N SER A 184 -5.81 29.54 8.74
CA SER A 184 -6.54 29.99 9.93
C SER A 184 -5.63 30.16 11.15
N SER A 185 -4.71 29.21 11.41
CA SER A 185 -3.75 29.33 12.51
C SER A 185 -2.77 30.50 12.31
N SER A 186 -2.40 30.80 11.06
CA SER A 186 -1.52 31.94 10.74
C SER A 186 -2.22 33.29 10.91
N THR A 187 -3.54 33.34 10.67
CA THR A 187 -4.35 34.55 10.84
C THR A 187 -4.64 34.81 12.32
N GLU A 188 -4.95 33.77 13.11
CA GLU A 188 -5.18 33.89 14.55
C GLU A 188 -3.93 34.32 15.34
N VAL A 189 -2.75 33.82 14.95
CA VAL A 189 -1.46 34.21 15.54
C VAL A 189 -1.06 35.65 15.17
N ALA A 190 -1.50 36.17 14.02
CA ALA A 190 -1.22 37.55 13.61
C ALA A 190 -2.12 38.58 14.32
N THR A 191 -3.34 38.22 14.70
CA THR A 191 -4.29 39.12 15.38
C THR A 191 -4.10 39.17 16.90
N GLY A 192 -3.49 38.16 17.52
CA GLY A 192 -3.26 38.11 18.98
C GLY A 192 -2.10 38.93 19.54
N ARG A 193 -1.47 39.83 18.75
CA ARG A 193 -0.30 40.62 19.20
C ARG A 193 -0.58 42.09 19.55
N ASP A 194 -1.82 42.54 19.35
CA ASP A 194 -2.25 43.91 19.68
C ASP A 194 -3.43 43.86 20.67
N GLU A 195 -3.16 43.53 21.93
CA GLU A 195 -4.00 43.94 23.06
C GLU A 195 -3.11 44.70 24.06
N PRO A 196 -3.47 45.94 24.44
CA PRO A 196 -2.63 46.85 25.23
C PRO A 196 -2.52 46.51 26.72
#